data_AF-A0A1J6J6T8-F1
#
_entry.id   AF-A0A1J6J6T8-F1
#
_cell.length_a   1.000
_cell.length_b   1.000
_cell.length_c   1.000
_cell.angle_alpha   90.00
_cell.angle_beta   90.00
_cell.angle_gamma   90.00
#
_symmetry.space_group_name_H-M   'P 1'
#
loop_
_entity.id
_entity.type
_entity.pdbx_description
1 polymer ?
#
loop_
_entity_poly.entity_id
_entity_poly.type
_entity_poly.pdbx_seq_one_letter_code
_entity_poly.pdbx_strand_id
1 'polypeptide(L)'
;MNDYVSTSYLTEDINRAVAATRKAFDEGPWPKMNAYERSKILLRLADLIKKHDDQIATLETWDTGKPYEQASEIEVPMVVRLLRYYAGWADKIHCMTIPADGPYHVQMLHEPIGVAGRIIPRNFPLLMFSWKIGPA
;
A
#
# COMPACT_ATOMS: atom_id res chain seq x y z
N MET A 1 10.45 22.64 -30.46
CA MET A 1 10.91 22.90 -29.08
C MET A 1 9.70 22.89 -28.16
N ASN A 2 9.33 21.70 -27.70
CA ASN A 2 8.73 21.38 -26.40
C ASN A 2 8.20 19.94 -26.42
N ASP A 3 9.14 18.99 -26.48
CA ASP A 3 8.92 17.58 -26.16
C ASP A 3 8.84 17.42 -24.63
N TYR A 4 7.81 17.99 -24.01
CA TYR A 4 7.58 17.80 -22.57
C TYR A 4 6.74 16.53 -22.34
N VAL A 5 7.48 15.44 -22.14
CA VAL A 5 7.14 14.31 -21.25
C VAL A 5 5.82 13.59 -21.55
N SER A 6 5.81 12.83 -22.64
CA SER A 6 5.04 11.59 -22.67
C SER A 6 5.90 10.50 -22.04
N THR A 7 5.80 10.28 -20.73
CA THR A 7 6.23 9.00 -20.14
C THR A 7 5.30 7.93 -20.70
N SER A 8 5.61 7.41 -21.88
CA SER A 8 4.93 6.25 -22.45
C SER A 8 5.31 5.04 -21.60
N TYR A 9 4.55 4.76 -20.55
CA TYR A 9 4.60 3.43 -19.93
C TYR A 9 4.12 2.45 -20.98
N LEU A 10 5.05 1.69 -21.55
CA LEU A 10 4.73 0.73 -22.58
C LEU A 10 3.92 -0.40 -21.94
N THR A 11 3.04 -1.03 -22.72
CA THR A 11 2.33 -2.25 -22.28
C THR A 11 3.30 -3.30 -21.73
N GLU A 12 4.53 -3.32 -22.24
CA GLU A 12 5.61 -4.17 -21.76
C GLU A 12 6.02 -3.90 -20.31
N ASP A 13 6.12 -2.63 -19.88
CA ASP A 13 6.45 -2.29 -18.49
C ASP A 13 5.34 -2.72 -17.53
N ILE A 14 4.08 -2.58 -17.94
CA ILE A 14 2.92 -3.08 -17.19
C ILE A 14 3.00 -4.60 -17.07
N ASN A 15 3.25 -5.30 -18.17
CA ASN A 15 3.38 -6.76 -18.17
C ASN A 15 4.53 -7.24 -17.27
N ARG A 16 5.67 -6.53 -17.28
CA ARG A 16 6.80 -6.81 -16.38
C ARG A 16 6.43 -6.60 -14.91
N ALA A 17 5.72 -5.54 -14.58
CA ALA A 17 5.24 -5.27 -13.22
C ALA A 17 4.24 -6.35 -12.74
N VAL A 18 3.30 -6.75 -13.59
CA VAL A 18 2.34 -7.82 -13.28
C VAL A 18 3.05 -9.16 -13.06
N ALA A 19 4.00 -9.52 -13.93
CA ALA A 19 4.77 -10.76 -13.80
C ALA A 19 5.60 -10.80 -12.50
N ALA A 20 6.27 -9.70 -12.16
CA ALA A 20 7.02 -9.59 -10.91
C ALA A 20 6.12 -9.72 -9.67
N THR A 21 4.96 -9.05 -9.70
CA THR A 21 4.00 -9.10 -8.58
C THR A 21 3.40 -10.49 -8.43
N ARG A 22 3.05 -11.16 -9.54
CA ARG A 22 2.54 -12.53 -9.54
C ARG A 22 3.56 -13.49 -8.93
N LYS A 23 4.83 -13.40 -9.36
CA LYS A 23 5.91 -14.22 -8.81
C LYS A 23 6.10 -13.98 -7.30
N ALA A 24 6.05 -12.73 -6.85
CA ALA A 24 6.16 -12.40 -5.43
C ALA A 24 4.99 -12.95 -4.60
N PHE A 25 3.78 -12.99 -5.17
CA PHE A 25 2.58 -13.53 -4.52
C PHE A 25 2.53 -15.06 -4.51
N ASP A 26 2.97 -15.72 -5.58
CA ASP A 26 2.85 -17.18 -5.71
C ASP A 26 4.05 -17.90 -5.06
N GLU A 27 5.28 -17.42 -5.27
CA GLU A 27 6.51 -18.11 -4.86
C GLU A 27 7.26 -17.40 -3.73
N GLY A 28 7.03 -16.09 -3.60
CA GLY A 28 7.80 -15.20 -2.76
C GLY A 28 7.61 -15.40 -1.26
N PRO A 29 8.34 -14.62 -0.44
CA PRO A 29 8.24 -14.71 1.01
C PRO A 29 6.92 -14.12 1.55
N TRP A 30 6.29 -13.19 0.82
CA TRP A 30 5.09 -12.47 1.26
C TRP A 30 3.89 -13.36 1.64
N PRO A 31 3.44 -14.34 0.82
CA PRO A 31 2.36 -15.26 1.20
C PRO A 31 2.74 -16.17 2.39
N LYS A 32 4.04 -16.42 2.60
CA LYS A 32 4.55 -17.33 3.64
C LYS A 32 4.83 -16.60 4.97
N MET A 33 4.96 -15.28 4.95
CA MET A 33 5.14 -14.46 6.13
C MET A 33 3.91 -14.53 7.02
N ASN A 34 4.13 -14.57 8.33
CA ASN A 34 3.03 -14.44 9.27
C ASN A 34 2.49 -12.99 9.29
N ALA A 35 1.30 -12.80 9.86
CA ALA A 35 0.66 -11.48 9.94
C ALA A 35 1.52 -10.43 10.68
N TYR A 36 2.28 -10.86 11.68
CA TYR A 36 3.15 -9.99 12.48
C TYR A 36 4.36 -9.48 11.69
N GLU A 37 4.97 -10.32 10.85
CA GLU A 37 6.06 -9.92 9.95
C GLU A 37 5.58 -8.89 8.92
N ARG A 38 4.39 -9.09 8.35
CA ARG A 38 3.79 -8.10 7.44
C ARG A 38 3.49 -6.78 8.16
N SER A 39 2.96 -6.84 9.38
CA SER A 39 2.77 -5.67 10.24
C SER A 39 4.08 -4.90 10.47
N LYS A 40 5.17 -5.61 10.80
CA LYS A 40 6.50 -5.01 10.97
C LYS A 40 7.00 -4.28 9.74
N ILE A 41 6.76 -4.83 8.54
CA ILE A 41 7.16 -4.18 7.29
C ILE A 41 6.42 -2.86 7.12
N LEU A 42 5.12 -2.81 7.36
CA LEU A 42 4.33 -1.58 7.29
C LEU A 42 4.75 -0.56 8.36
N LEU A 43 5.03 -1.01 9.59
CA LEU A 43 5.56 -0.13 10.65
C LEU A 43 6.93 0.45 10.25
N ARG A 44 7.81 -0.38 9.71
CA ARG A 44 9.13 0.05 9.25
C ARG A 44 9.02 1.06 8.10
N LEU A 45 8.10 0.85 7.18
CA LEU A 45 7.81 1.80 6.11
C LEU A 45 7.36 3.15 6.68
N ALA A 46 6.44 3.14 7.65
CA ALA A 46 5.97 4.36 8.31
C ALA A 46 7.11 5.10 9.03
N ASP A 47 8.03 4.37 9.68
CA ASP A 47 9.19 4.97 10.34
C ASP A 47 10.21 5.55 9.34
N LEU A 48 10.38 4.90 8.19
CA LEU A 48 11.24 5.41 7.11
C LEU A 48 10.64 6.68 6.49
N ILE A 49 9.34 6.71 6.22
CA ILE A 49 8.67 7.92 5.73
C ILE A 49 8.84 9.06 6.73
N LYS A 50 8.61 8.80 8.01
CA LYS A 50 8.82 9.81 9.06
C LYS A 50 10.28 10.27 9.16
N LYS A 51 11.25 9.38 8.94
CA LYS A 51 12.67 9.73 8.95
C LYS A 51 13.04 10.67 7.79
N HIS A 52 12.36 10.54 6.66
CA HIS A 52 12.62 11.29 5.43
C HIS A 52 11.53 12.36 5.18
N ASP A 53 10.87 12.84 6.23
CA ASP A 53 9.73 13.75 6.17
C ASP A 53 10.03 15.00 5.31
N ASP A 54 11.11 15.71 5.63
CA ASP A 54 11.50 16.93 4.90
C ASP A 54 11.71 16.69 3.39
N GLN A 55 12.34 15.56 3.04
CA GLN A 55 12.63 15.20 1.65
C GLN A 55 11.34 14.87 0.90
N ILE A 56 10.45 14.13 1.56
CA ILE A 56 9.17 13.71 1.00
C ILE A 56 8.22 14.91 0.84
N ALA A 57 8.14 15.78 1.86
CA ALA A 57 7.35 17.00 1.82
C ALA A 57 7.84 17.95 0.71
N THR A 58 9.16 18.11 0.56
CA THR A 58 9.75 18.91 -0.52
C THR A 58 9.35 18.37 -1.90
N LEU A 59 9.42 17.04 -2.09
CA LEU A 59 9.03 16.41 -3.36
C LEU A 59 7.53 16.57 -3.64
N GLU A 60 6.67 16.37 -2.64
CA GLU A 60 5.23 16.58 -2.77
C GLU A 60 4.89 18.03 -3.16
N THR A 61 5.54 19.01 -2.53
CA THR A 61 5.40 20.42 -2.88
C THR A 61 5.85 20.72 -4.30
N TRP A 62 6.96 20.12 -4.76
CA TRP A 62 7.45 20.32 -6.13
C TRP A 62 6.56 19.68 -7.19
N ASP A 63 6.03 18.48 -6.93
CA ASP A 63 5.21 17.74 -7.90
C ASP A 63 3.79 18.32 -8.03
N THR A 64 3.20 18.74 -6.91
CA THR A 64 1.79 19.17 -6.87
C THR A 64 1.61 20.69 -6.84
N GLY A 65 2.65 21.44 -6.48
CA GLY A 65 2.59 22.89 -6.26
C GLY A 65 1.93 23.33 -4.95
N LYS A 66 1.64 22.40 -4.01
CA LYS A 66 1.03 22.74 -2.70
C LYS A 66 2.04 23.37 -1.73
N PRO A 67 1.62 24.22 -0.77
CA PRO A 67 2.52 24.78 0.23
C PRO A 67 3.28 23.71 1.02
N TYR A 68 4.57 23.95 1.29
CA TYR A 68 5.42 23.03 2.04
C TYR A 68 4.84 22.68 3.42
N GLU A 69 4.35 23.69 4.15
CA GLU A 69 3.72 23.48 5.46
C GLU A 69 2.53 22.51 5.38
N GLN A 70 1.72 22.59 4.32
CA GLN A 70 0.62 21.65 4.12
C GLN A 70 1.13 20.22 3.89
N ALA A 71 2.16 20.05 3.05
CA ALA A 71 2.73 18.74 2.78
C ALA A 71 3.38 18.13 4.05
N SER A 72 4.20 18.91 4.75
CA SER A 72 4.99 18.47 5.91
C SER A 72 4.15 18.30 7.18
N GLU A 73 3.25 19.23 7.50
CA GLU A 73 2.54 19.21 8.80
C GLU A 73 1.24 18.42 8.75
N ILE A 74 0.67 18.22 7.55
CA ILE A 74 -0.63 17.58 7.39
C ILE A 74 -0.49 16.24 6.67
N GLU A 75 0.04 16.24 5.45
CA GLU A 75 -0.02 15.06 4.58
C GLU A 75 0.91 13.93 4.99
N VAL A 76 2.20 14.21 5.23
CA VAL A 76 3.15 13.17 5.64
C VAL A 76 2.77 12.56 7.01
N PRO A 77 2.38 13.34 8.03
CA PRO A 77 1.88 12.79 9.29
C PRO A 77 0.63 11.93 9.12
N MET A 78 -0.30 12.33 8.24
CA MET A 78 -1.49 11.52 7.92
C MET A 78 -1.11 10.18 7.28
N VAL A 79 -0.17 10.18 6.34
CA VAL A 79 0.36 8.97 5.70
C VAL A 79 0.97 8.01 6.73
N VAL A 80 1.86 8.53 7.59
CA VAL A 80 2.52 7.75 8.64
C VAL A 80 1.48 7.14 9.58
N ARG A 81 0.48 7.94 10.00
CA ARG A 81 -0.61 7.48 10.85
C ARG A 81 -1.42 6.37 10.20
N LEU A 82 -1.75 6.50 8.92
CA LEU A 82 -2.54 5.52 8.19
C LEU A 82 -1.80 4.19 8.02
N LEU A 83 -0.51 4.24 7.67
CA LEU A 83 0.31 3.04 7.56
C LEU A 83 0.42 2.31 8.89
N ARG A 84 0.57 3.05 10.00
CA ARG A 84 0.56 2.46 11.34
C ARG A 84 -0.79 1.86 11.71
N TYR A 85 -1.89 2.50 11.31
CA TYR A 85 -3.24 1.97 11.50
C TYR A 85 -3.42 0.63 10.78
N TYR A 86 -3.07 0.55 9.49
CA TYR A 86 -3.20 -0.71 8.74
C TYR A 86 -2.19 -1.77 9.14
N ALA A 87 -1.00 -1.38 9.59
CA ALA A 87 -0.07 -2.31 10.22
C ALA A 87 -0.71 -3.00 11.44
N GLY A 88 -1.50 -2.25 12.22
CA GLY A 88 -2.29 -2.79 13.32
C GLY A 88 -3.45 -3.70 12.88
N TRP A 89 -3.91 -3.64 11.64
CA TRP A 89 -4.96 -4.53 11.12
C TRP A 89 -4.44 -5.85 10.55
N ALA A 90 -3.14 -5.95 10.24
CA ALA A 90 -2.56 -7.10 9.57
C ALA A 90 -2.80 -8.45 10.30
N ASP A 91 -2.90 -8.43 11.63
CA ASP A 91 -3.16 -9.60 12.50
C ASP A 91 -4.62 -9.70 13.00
N LYS A 92 -5.51 -8.80 12.54
CA LYS A 92 -6.91 -8.70 12.97
C LYS A 92 -7.92 -9.08 11.88
N ILE A 93 -7.43 -9.61 10.76
CA ILE A 93 -8.27 -10.20 9.71
C ILE A 93 -8.65 -11.60 10.16
N HIS A 94 -9.71 -11.69 10.96
CA HIS A 94 -10.16 -12.94 11.56
C HIS A 94 -11.02 -13.75 10.59
N CYS A 95 -10.93 -15.07 10.71
CA CYS A 95 -11.89 -15.99 10.13
C CYS A 95 -13.16 -16.06 11.01
N MET A 96 -14.26 -16.47 10.41
CA MET A 96 -15.54 -16.63 11.11
C MET A 96 -15.99 -18.08 11.05
N THR A 97 -16.43 -18.63 12.17
CA THR A 97 -17.04 -19.96 12.23
C THR A 97 -18.55 -19.80 12.32
N ILE A 98 -19.29 -20.40 11.39
CA ILE A 98 -20.75 -20.31 11.35
C ILE A 98 -21.32 -21.60 11.96
N PRO A 99 -22.29 -21.52 12.90
CA PRO A 99 -23.02 -22.69 13.35
C PRO A 99 -23.88 -23.21 12.19
N ALA A 100 -23.54 -24.40 11.69
CA ALA A 100 -24.30 -25.06 10.64
C ALA A 100 -25.31 -26.03 11.24
N ASP A 101 -26.45 -26.19 10.58
CA ASP A 101 -27.41 -27.24 10.94
C ASP A 101 -26.85 -28.62 10.55
N GLY A 102 -26.77 -29.55 11.52
CA GLY A 102 -26.26 -30.90 11.30
C GLY A 102 -24.76 -31.09 11.60
N PRO A 103 -24.16 -32.23 11.21
CA PRO A 103 -22.79 -32.59 11.59
C PRO A 103 -21.74 -31.95 10.66
N TYR A 104 -21.81 -30.64 10.44
CA TYR A 104 -20.91 -29.91 9.55
C TYR A 104 -20.10 -28.85 10.30
N HIS A 105 -18.83 -28.70 9.94
CA HIS A 105 -17.98 -27.61 10.39
C HIS A 105 -17.85 -26.58 9.26
N VAL A 106 -18.34 -25.36 9.47
CA VAL A 106 -18.31 -24.30 8.47
C VAL A 106 -17.47 -23.13 8.97
N GLN A 107 -16.44 -22.79 8.19
CA GLN A 107 -15.54 -21.67 8.46
C GLN A 107 -15.39 -20.81 7.20
N MET A 108 -15.43 -19.49 7.38
CA MET A 108 -15.12 -18.50 6.35
C MET A 108 -13.70 -17.98 6.55
N LEU A 109 -12.90 -18.07 5.49
CA LEU A 109 -11.53 -17.57 5.43
C LEU A 109 -11.51 -16.29 4.58
N HIS A 110 -10.80 -15.27 5.05
CA HIS A 110 -10.57 -14.04 4.30
C HIS A 110 -9.17 -14.09 3.68
N GLU A 111 -9.10 -14.64 2.47
CA GLU A 111 -7.84 -14.78 1.74
C GLU A 111 -7.54 -13.54 0.89
N PRO A 112 -6.25 -13.18 0.72
CA PRO A 112 -5.88 -12.09 -0.18
C PRO A 112 -6.24 -12.43 -1.62
N ILE A 113 -6.85 -11.47 -2.32
CA ILE A 113 -7.31 -11.64 -3.71
C ILE A 113 -6.14 -11.89 -4.69
N GLY A 114 -4.94 -11.41 -4.36
CA GLY A 114 -3.73 -11.54 -5.17
C GLY A 114 -3.29 -10.21 -5.78
N VAL A 115 -2.94 -10.22 -7.06
CA VAL A 115 -2.41 -9.02 -7.76
C VAL A 115 -3.51 -7.97 -7.94
N ALA A 116 -3.30 -6.77 -7.41
CA ALA A 116 -4.24 -5.65 -7.49
C ALA A 116 -3.64 -4.45 -8.24
N GLY A 117 -4.28 -4.02 -9.33
CA GLY A 117 -3.94 -2.79 -10.05
C GLY A 117 -4.48 -1.54 -9.33
N ARG A 118 -3.62 -0.58 -9.02
CA ARG A 118 -3.96 0.62 -8.24
C ARG A 118 -3.57 1.89 -9.02
N ILE A 119 -4.56 2.64 -9.48
CA ILE A 119 -4.37 3.95 -10.14
C ILE A 119 -4.70 5.06 -9.14
N ILE A 120 -3.81 6.05 -9.00
CA ILE A 120 -3.95 7.19 -8.08
C ILE A 120 -4.15 8.52 -8.85
N PRO A 121 -4.93 9.46 -8.30
CA PRO A 121 -5.01 10.83 -8.82
C PRO A 121 -3.78 11.65 -8.41
N ARG A 122 -3.56 12.79 -9.09
CA ARG A 122 -2.38 13.65 -8.90
C ARG A 122 -2.51 14.74 -7.82
N ASN A 123 -3.67 14.89 -7.18
CA ASN A 123 -3.90 15.95 -6.19
C ASN A 123 -3.19 15.70 -4.85
N PHE A 124 -3.18 14.45 -4.39
CA PHE A 124 -2.49 14.02 -3.18
C PHE A 124 -1.76 12.69 -3.43
N PRO A 125 -0.68 12.69 -4.24
CA PRO A 125 -0.05 11.46 -4.72
C PRO A 125 0.35 10.50 -3.59
N LEU A 126 1.14 10.97 -2.61
CA LEU A 126 1.61 10.13 -1.51
C LEU A 126 0.47 9.67 -0.59
N LEU A 127 -0.49 10.55 -0.30
CA LEU A 127 -1.64 10.21 0.53
C LEU A 127 -2.51 9.14 -0.14
N MET A 128 -2.84 9.33 -1.42
CA MET A 128 -3.66 8.40 -2.19
C MET A 128 -2.96 7.07 -2.43
N PHE A 129 -1.64 7.09 -2.59
CA PHE A 129 -0.82 5.87 -2.60
C PHE A 129 -0.99 5.10 -1.29
N SER A 130 -0.80 5.77 -0.15
CA SER A 130 -0.88 5.16 1.18
C SER A 130 -2.27 4.58 1.47
N TRP A 131 -3.33 5.23 0.97
CA TRP A 131 -4.71 4.77 1.06
C TRP A 131 -4.97 3.47 0.28
N LYS A 132 -4.18 3.20 -0.76
CA LYS A 132 -4.32 2.00 -1.58
C LYS A 132 -3.43 0.87 -1.10
N ILE A 133 -2.20 1.18 -0.67
CA ILE A 133 -1.23 0.15 -0.25
C ILE A 133 -1.41 -0.28 1.21
N GLY A 134 -1.95 0.57 2.07
CA GLY A 134 -2.23 0.21 3.46
C GLY A 134 -3.19 -0.98 3.60
N PRO A 135 -4.38 -0.96 2.98
CA PRO A 135 -5.35 -2.06 3.10
C PRO A 135 -5.14 -3.22 2.12
N ALA A 136 -4.21 -3.12 1.16
CA ALA A 136 -3.96 -4.15 0.16
C ALA A 136 -3.01 -5.23 0.69
#